data_AF-A0A914DQN2-F1
#
_entry.id   AF-A0A914DQN2-F1
#
_cell.length_a   1.000
_cell.length_b   1.000
_cell.length_c   1.000
_cell.angle_alpha   90.00
_cell.angle_beta   90.00
_cell.angle_gamma   90.00
#
_symmetry.space_group_name_H-M   'P 1'
#
loop_
_entity.id
_entity.type
_entity.pdbx_description
1 polymer ?
#
loop_
_entity_poly.entity_id
_entity_poly.type
_entity_poly.pdbx_seq_one_letter_code
_entity_poly.pdbx_strand_id
1 'polypeptide(L)' 'MDYSILNILEVEACSKSHQSIDALKKSLVKAWNKIPQEVIDRAVDDFSKRLQKCIDAGGGHFENKY' A
#
# COMPACT_ATOMS: atom_id res chain seq x y z
N MET A 1 0.91 -6.69 2.55
CA MET A 1 1.07 -5.58 1.57
C MET A 1 1.21 -4.30 2.38
N ASP A 2 2.23 -3.48 2.11
CA ASP A 2 2.43 -2.25 2.87
C ASP A 2 1.26 -1.27 2.68
N TYR A 3 0.91 -0.52 3.72
CA TYR A 3 -0.24 0.39 3.70
C TYR A 3 -0.03 1.54 2.70
N SER A 4 1.21 1.92 2.42
CA SER A 4 1.53 2.94 1.43
C SER A 4 1.14 2.49 0.02
N ILE A 5 1.42 1.23 -0.32
CA ILE A 5 1.06 0.63 -1.61
C ILE A 5 -0.46 0.45 -1.70
N LEU A 6 -1.10 -0.01 -0.62
CA LEU A 6 -2.56 -0.15 -0.56
C LEU A 6 -3.27 1.19 -0.78
N ASN A 7 -2.79 2.25 -0.13
CA ASN A 7 -3.35 3.60 -0.27
C ASN A 7 -3.24 4.10 -1.73
N ILE A 8 -2.12 3.84 -2.42
CA ILE A 8 -1.97 4.21 -3.85
C ILE A 8 -3.00 3.47 -4.71
N LEU A 9 -3.14 2.15 -4.52
CA LEU A 9 -4.10 1.35 -5.28
C LEU A 9 -5.55 1.77 -5.01
N GLU A 10 -5.85 2.12 -3.76
CA GLU A 10 -7.16 2.62 -3.36
C GLU A 10 -7.49 3.94 -4.07
N VAL A 11 -6.58 4.92 -4.02
CA VAL A 11 -6.76 6.22 -4.68
C VAL A 11 -6.86 6.07 -6.20
N GLU A 12 -6.01 5.25 -6.82
CA GLU A 12 -5.93 5.15 -8.28
C GLU A 12 -7.01 4.25 -8.91
N ALA A 13 -7.43 3.19 -8.21
CA ALA A 13 -8.38 2.21 -8.73
C ALA A 13 -9.69 2.18 -7.96
N CYS A 14 -9.68 2.11 -6.63
CA CYS A 14 -10.89 1.88 -5.84
C CYS A 14 -11.73 3.14 -5.58
N SER A 15 -11.17 4.34 -5.77
CA SER A 15 -11.88 5.62 -5.63
C SER A 15 -13.00 5.84 -6.66
N LYS A 16 -13.07 4.98 -7.69
CA LYS A 16 -14.05 5.04 -8.78
C LYS A 16 -14.95 3.81 -8.76
N SER A 17 -16.21 4.00 -9.10
CA SER A 17 -17.14 2.89 -9.29
C SER A 17 -16.77 2.07 -10.54
N HIS A 18 -16.82 0.74 -10.42
CA HIS A 18 -16.57 -0.19 -11.52
C HIS A 18 -17.84 -0.98 -11.82
N GLN A 19 -18.13 -1.17 -13.11
CA GLN A 19 -19.33 -1.88 -13.57
C GLN A 19 -19.26 -3.41 -13.36
N SER A 20 -18.07 -3.94 -13.06
CA SER A 20 -17.86 -5.36 -12.79
C SER A 20 -16.57 -5.61 -12.02
N ILE A 21 -16.46 -6.80 -11.43
CA ILE A 21 -15.23 -7.27 -10.78
C ILE A 21 -14.06 -7.33 -11.78
N ASP A 22 -14.33 -7.68 -13.05
CA ASP A 22 -13.31 -7.73 -14.09
C ASP A 22 -12.74 -6.34 -14.41
N ALA A 23 -13.62 -5.32 -14.47
CA ALA A 23 -13.22 -3.93 -14.64
C ALA A 23 -12.34 -3.45 -13.46
N LEU A 24 -12.72 -3.78 -12.22
CA LEU A 24 -11.93 -3.46 -11.04
C LEU A 24 -10.54 -4.14 -11.10
N LYS A 25 -10.46 -5.43 -11.41
CA LYS A 25 -9.19 -6.15 -11.55
C LYS A 25 -8.27 -5.51 -12.59
N LYS A 26 -8.80 -5.14 -13.75
CA LYS A 26 -8.05 -4.42 -14.80
C LYS A 26 -7.54 -3.06 -14.31
N SER A 27 -8.37 -2.32 -13.58
CA SER A 27 -7.99 -1.03 -13.00
C SER A 27 -6.86 -1.19 -11.97
N LEU A 28 -6.92 -2.20 -11.11
CA LEU A 28 -5.88 -2.51 -10.12
C LEU A 28 -4.55 -2.89 -10.78
N VAL A 29 -4.57 -3.75 -11.81
CA VAL A 29 -3.35 -4.10 -12.57
C VAL A 29 -2.75 -2.86 -13.24
N LYS A 30 -3.59 -2.00 -13.82
CA LYS A 30 -3.13 -0.75 -14.44
C LYS A 30 -2.53 0.20 -13.40
N ALA A 31 -3.13 0.33 -12.22
CA ALA A 31 -2.60 1.14 -11.13
C ALA A 31 -1.25 0.58 -10.65
N TRP A 32 -1.17 -0.74 -10.41
CA TRP A 32 0.05 -1.42 -10.01
C TRP A 32 1.21 -1.18 -10.98
N ASN A 33 0.98 -1.35 -12.29
CA ASN A 33 2.01 -1.16 -13.31
C ASN A 33 2.48 0.29 -13.46
N LYS A 34 1.76 1.27 -12.89
CA LYS A 34 2.16 2.68 -12.87
C LYS A 34 2.99 3.03 -11.64
N ILE A 35 3.00 2.19 -10.61
CA ILE A 35 3.77 2.46 -9.39
C ILE A 35 5.26 2.41 -9.75
N PRO A 36 6.02 3.50 -9.53
CA PRO A 36 7.46 3.48 -9.74
C PRO A 36 8.13 2.44 -8.83
N GLN A 37 9.11 1.70 -9.35
CA GLN A 37 9.83 0.68 -8.57
C GLN A 37 10.43 1.27 -7.27
N GLU A 38 10.94 2.50 -7.32
CA GLU A 38 11.47 3.22 -6.15
C GLU A 38 10.47 3.36 -4.99
N VAL A 39 9.16 3.44 -5.28
CA VAL A 39 8.11 3.51 -4.26
C VAL A 39 7.92 2.15 -3.60
N ILE A 40 8.02 1.07 -4.40
CA ILE A 40 7.95 -0.30 -3.92
C ILE A 40 9.16 -0.61 -3.04
N ASP A 41 10.36 -0.24 -3.51
CA ASP A 41 11.61 -0.43 -2.78
C ASP A 41 11.57 0.29 -1.43
N ARG A 42 11.14 1.56 -1.40
CA ARG A 42 10.98 2.33 -0.16
C ARG A 42 9.98 1.68 0.80
N ALA A 43 8.84 1.18 0.29
CA ALA A 43 7.85 0.50 1.12
C ALA A 43 8.38 -0.81 1.71
N VAL A 44 9.23 -1.54 0.97
CA VAL A 44 9.90 -2.74 1.45
C VAL A 44 10.95 -2.40 2.51
N ASP A 45 11.77 -1.37 2.28
CA ASP A 45 12.79 -0.91 3.24
C ASP A 45 12.17 -0.42 4.56
N ASP A 46 11.05 0.30 4.46
CA ASP A 46 10.34 0.81 5.63
C ASP A 46 9.60 -0.29 6.40
N PHE A 47 9.29 -1.43 5.78
CA PHE A 47 8.61 -2.54 6.45
C PHE A 47 9.38 -3.02 7.69
N SER A 48 10.70 -3.19 7.58
CA SER A 48 11.55 -3.61 8.70
C SER A 48 11.51 -2.61 9.86
N LYS A 49 11.52 -1.30 9.57
CA LYS A 49 11.42 -0.24 10.58
C LYS A 49 10.05 -0.26 11.27
N ARG A 50 8.98 -0.51 10.53
CA ARG A 50 7.62 -0.61 11.06
C ARG A 50 7.44 -1.86 11.91
N LEU A 51 8.02 -2.98 11.49
CA LEU A 51 8.01 -4.21 12.27
C LEU A 51 8.72 -4.00 13.61
N GLN A 52 9.85 -3.30 13.63
CA GLN A 52 10.54 -2.95 14.87
C GLN A 52 9.64 -2.12 15.81
N LYS A 53 8.98 -1.08 15.28
CA LYS A 53 8.03 -0.29 16.08
C LYS A 53 6.86 -1.10 16.63
N CYS A 54 6.38 -2.09 15.87
CA CYS A 54 5.36 -3.02 16.33
C CYS A 54 5.85 -3.85 17.52
N ILE A 55 7.09 -4.34 17.44
CA ILE A 55 7.74 -5.09 18.53
C ILE A 55 7.89 -4.19 19.76
N ASP A 56 8.37 -2.95 19.59
CA ASP A 56 8.56 -1.99 20.67
C ASP A 56 7.23 -1.60 21.34
N ALA A 57 6.13 -1.59 20.57
CA ALA A 57 4.77 -1.38 21.06
C ALA A 57 4.13 -2.64 21.67
N GLY A 58 4.86 -3.75 21.80
CA GLY A 58 4.33 -5.02 22.31
C GLY A 58 3.22 -5.61 21.43
N GLY A 59 3.25 -5.35 20.12
CA GLY A 59 2.19 -5.72 19.17
C GLY A 59 0.99 -4.75 19.15
N GLY A 60 1.05 -3.66 19.92
CA GLY A 60 0.02 -2.61 19.92
C GLY A 60 0.04 -1.71 18.68
N HIS A 61 -0.95 -0.82 18.59
CA HIS A 61 -1.00 0.19 17.54
C HIS A 61 0.16 1.19 17.70
N PHE A 62 0.78 1.58 16.58
CA PHE A 62 1.84 2.57 16.54
C PHE A 62 1.66 3.49 15.33
N GLU A 63 2.00 4.77 15.50
CA GLU A 63 2.02 5.74 14.41
C GLU A 63 3.46 6.02 13.98
N ASN A 64 3.65 6.17 12.67
CA ASN A 64 4.90 6.73 12.16
C ASN A 64 4.86 8.25 12.36
N LYS A 65 5.60 8.76 13.34
CA LYS A 65 5.92 10.20 13.38
C LYS A 65 6.87 10.52 12.21
N TYR A 66 6.46 11.48 11.39
CA TYR A 66 7.22 12.04 10.27
C TYR A 66 8.37 12.92 10.77
#